data_AF-A0AAE0C690-F1
#
_entry.id   AF-A0AAE0C690-F1
#
_cell.length_a   1.000
_cell.length_b   1.000
_cell.length_c   1.000
_cell.angle_alpha   90.00
_cell.angle_beta   90.00
_cell.angle_gamma   90.00
#
_symmetry.space_group_name_H-M   'P 1'
#
loop_
_entity.id
_entity.type
_entity.pdbx_description
1 polymer ?
#
loop_
_entity_poly.entity_id
_entity_poly.type
_entity_poly.pdbx_seq_one_letter_code
_entity_poly.pdbx_strand_id
1 'polypeptide(L)'
;MSPDDLLSAILIDILTCIAFLGAFVYLRRTRSCAHIYASRKEAGAVDVDTVGFARPYPTETGFVSTIRTLLSSSEEQVLESIGLDGLAFIRMHTFAIQLFGVLGIVSFVVILPANMSGSNGLHYIAGDRWDLRLTMAHLVRESKLLWVHLLTSWAFTFITLKLLLFHTERLLRLRIEFLYLQDEREPAVQHYSVLVTDLPAPEETQALTRLARAAQQITTTLGADRVLEAVGVNHQAVSIPHTRPRPCTQGSG
;
A
#
# COMPACT_ATOMS: atom_id res chain seq x y z
N MET A 1 -25.73 -7.13 -25.53
CA MET A 1 -24.96 -5.98 -26.08
C MET A 1 -24.52 -6.35 -27.48
N SER A 2 -24.63 -5.47 -28.48
CA SER A 2 -24.11 -5.83 -29.81
C SER A 2 -22.56 -5.87 -29.75
N PRO A 3 -21.89 -6.72 -30.55
CA PRO A 3 -20.43 -6.74 -30.57
C PRO A 3 -19.84 -5.39 -31.00
N ASP A 4 -20.57 -4.62 -31.80
CA ASP A 4 -20.17 -3.29 -32.27
C ASP A 4 -20.21 -2.23 -31.15
N ASP A 5 -21.18 -2.34 -30.24
CA ASP A 5 -21.24 -1.50 -29.03
C ASP A 5 -20.04 -1.78 -28.10
N LEU A 6 -19.65 -3.05 -27.96
CA LEU A 6 -18.48 -3.44 -27.17
C LEU A 6 -17.20 -2.88 -27.80
N LEU A 7 -17.06 -3.02 -29.12
CA LEU A 7 -15.89 -2.55 -29.86
C LEU A 7 -15.73 -1.02 -29.77
N SER A 8 -16.83 -0.28 -29.94
CA SER A 8 -16.82 1.19 -29.83
C SER A 8 -16.45 1.66 -28.41
N ALA A 9 -16.97 1.00 -27.37
CA ALA A 9 -16.60 1.30 -25.98
C ALA A 9 -15.12 1.04 -25.71
N ILE A 10 -14.60 -0.14 -26.10
CA ILE A 10 -13.18 -0.49 -25.95
C ILE A 10 -12.29 0.52 -26.69
N LEU A 11 -12.68 0.94 -27.90
CA LEU A 11 -11.95 1.95 -28.67
C LEU A 11 -11.91 3.30 -27.93
N ILE A 12 -13.03 3.76 -27.40
CA ILE A 12 -13.10 5.02 -26.64
C ILE A 12 -12.20 4.95 -25.40
N ASP A 13 -12.24 3.85 -24.65
CA ASP A 13 -11.42 3.66 -23.45
C ASP A 13 -9.92 3.64 -23.78
N ILE A 14 -9.53 2.95 -24.86
CA ILE A 14 -8.14 2.90 -25.33
C ILE A 14 -7.67 4.29 -25.77
N LEU A 15 -8.46 5.01 -26.57
CA LEU A 15 -8.13 6.36 -27.03
C LEU A 15 -8.01 7.34 -25.86
N THR A 16 -8.93 7.24 -24.90
CA THR A 16 -8.91 8.05 -23.69
C THR A 16 -7.68 7.75 -22.83
N CYS A 17 -7.32 6.46 -22.68
CA CYS A 17 -6.10 6.05 -21.99
C CYS A 17 -4.85 6.62 -22.67
N ILE A 18 -4.75 6.52 -24.01
CA ILE A 18 -3.62 7.07 -24.76
C ILE A 18 -3.54 8.60 -24.61
N ALA A 19 -4.67 9.30 -24.63
CA ALA A 19 -4.72 10.74 -24.43
C ALA A 19 -4.22 11.15 -23.04
N PHE A 20 -4.66 10.47 -21.98
CA PHE A 20 -4.19 10.73 -20.62
C PHE A 20 -2.71 10.38 -20.43
N LEU A 21 -2.26 9.26 -20.99
CA LEU A 21 -0.84 8.88 -20.96
C LEU A 21 0.04 9.87 -21.71
N GLY A 22 -0.41 10.34 -22.88
CA GLY A 22 0.25 11.39 -23.65
C GLY A 22 0.34 12.70 -22.88
N ALA A 23 -0.77 13.12 -22.25
CA ALA A 23 -0.82 14.29 -21.38
C ALA A 23 0.13 14.14 -20.19
N PHE A 24 0.19 12.98 -19.54
CA PHE A 24 1.11 12.69 -18.43
C PHE A 24 2.57 12.84 -18.86
N VAL A 25 2.96 12.24 -20.00
CA VAL A 25 4.33 12.33 -20.54
C VAL A 25 4.67 13.79 -20.90
N TYR A 26 3.72 14.51 -21.50
CA TYR A 26 3.88 15.93 -21.85
C TYR A 26 4.05 16.84 -20.63
N LEU A 27 3.17 16.69 -19.63
CA LEU A 27 3.21 17.48 -18.39
C LEU A 27 4.47 17.20 -17.58
N ARG A 28 4.92 15.94 -17.55
CA ARG A 28 6.18 15.55 -16.90
C ARG A 28 7.43 16.11 -17.59
N ARG A 29 7.39 16.29 -18.92
CA ARG A 29 8.48 16.91 -19.68
C ARG A 29 8.53 18.44 -19.49
N THR A 30 7.39 19.05 -19.21
CA THR A 30 7.29 20.51 -19.02
C THR A 30 7.92 20.93 -17.68
N ARG A 31 8.91 21.84 -17.74
CA ARG A 31 9.66 22.29 -16.55
C ARG A 31 8.79 22.87 -15.44
N SER A 32 7.71 23.58 -15.78
CA SER A 32 6.83 24.23 -14.80
C SER A 32 6.09 23.25 -13.88
N CYS A 33 5.81 22.03 -14.34
CA CYS A 33 5.10 21.01 -13.56
C CYS A 33 6.04 19.90 -13.05
N ALA A 34 7.30 19.89 -13.47
CA ALA A 34 8.28 18.86 -13.08
C ALA A 34 8.48 18.77 -11.56
N HIS A 35 8.43 19.90 -10.85
CA HIS A 35 8.52 19.95 -9.39
C HIS A 35 7.36 19.20 -8.69
N ILE A 36 6.15 19.21 -9.26
CA ILE A 36 4.99 18.51 -8.70
C ILE A 36 5.20 16.99 -8.80
N TYR A 37 5.67 16.52 -9.96
CA TYR A 37 5.92 15.10 -10.22
C TYR A 37 7.23 14.56 -9.60
N ALA A 38 8.11 15.43 -9.11
CA ALA A 38 9.39 15.08 -8.48
C ALA A 38 9.51 15.54 -7.02
N SER A 39 8.42 16.00 -6.40
CA SER A 39 8.40 16.65 -5.08
C SER A 39 9.10 15.84 -3.96
N ARG A 40 8.93 14.52 -3.95
CA ARG A 40 9.56 13.65 -2.93
C ARG A 40 11.06 13.39 -3.19
N LYS A 41 11.54 13.57 -4.43
CA LYS A 41 12.97 13.48 -4.75
C LYS A 41 13.75 14.65 -4.17
N GLU A 42 13.11 15.81 -4.02
CA GLU A 42 13.75 17.01 -3.46
C GLU A 42 13.60 17.10 -1.94
N ALA A 43 12.50 16.57 -1.38
CA ALA A 43 12.32 16.46 0.07
C ALA A 43 13.30 15.47 0.73
N GLY A 44 13.71 14.41 0.02
CA GLY A 44 14.73 13.45 0.48
C GLY A 44 16.17 13.77 0.03
N ALA A 45 16.37 14.84 -0.75
CA ALA A 45 17.69 15.32 -1.16
C ALA A 45 18.26 16.39 -0.21
N VAL A 46 17.53 16.70 0.86
CA VAL A 46 18.04 17.53 1.95
C VAL A 46 18.82 16.61 2.89
N ASP A 47 20.14 16.65 2.72
CA ASP A 47 21.20 16.22 3.65
C ASP A 47 21.77 14.80 3.51
N VAL A 48 22.63 14.57 2.50
CA VAL A 48 23.79 13.65 2.60
C VAL A 48 24.92 14.15 1.68
N ASP A 49 25.67 15.17 2.11
CA ASP A 49 26.89 15.64 1.45
C ASP A 49 28.14 14.78 1.76
N THR A 50 28.00 13.56 2.29
CA THR A 50 29.16 12.77 2.78
C THR A 50 29.33 11.35 2.26
N VAL A 51 28.38 10.76 1.52
CA VAL A 51 28.61 9.47 0.87
C VAL A 51 27.87 9.46 -0.46
N GLY A 52 28.60 9.27 -1.56
CA GLY A 52 28.06 9.31 -2.92
C GLY A 52 27.00 8.24 -3.16
N PHE A 53 25.75 8.54 -2.81
CA PHE A 53 24.60 7.82 -3.31
C PHE A 53 24.24 8.39 -4.67
N ALA A 54 24.58 7.62 -5.71
CA ALA A 54 24.21 7.88 -7.08
C ALA A 54 22.72 8.23 -7.17
N ARG A 55 22.39 9.26 -7.97
CA ARG A 55 21.01 9.59 -8.36
C ARG A 55 20.25 8.29 -8.65
N PRO A 56 19.16 7.96 -7.93
CA PRO A 56 18.59 6.61 -8.01
C PRO A 56 18.17 6.20 -9.43
N TYR A 57 17.82 7.16 -10.30
CA TYR A 57 17.55 6.86 -11.70
C TYR A 57 17.92 8.03 -12.63
N PRO A 58 18.71 7.82 -13.70
CA PRO A 58 18.64 8.70 -14.85
C PRO A 58 17.22 8.59 -15.42
N THR A 59 16.44 9.66 -15.31
CA THR A 59 15.09 9.71 -15.85
C THR A 59 15.19 9.73 -17.38
N GLU A 60 15.28 8.55 -17.99
CA GLU A 60 15.11 8.42 -19.43
C GLU A 60 13.73 8.99 -19.81
N THR A 61 13.69 9.79 -20.85
CA THR A 61 12.55 10.66 -21.21
C THR A 61 11.37 9.91 -21.83
N GLY A 62 11.41 8.57 -21.87
CA GLY A 62 10.40 7.72 -22.49
C GLY A 62 9.40 7.11 -21.51
N PHE A 63 8.15 6.96 -21.96
CA PHE A 63 7.07 6.28 -21.22
C PHE A 63 7.43 4.82 -20.88
N VAL A 64 7.90 4.07 -21.89
CA VAL A 64 8.29 2.66 -21.73
C VAL A 64 9.48 2.53 -20.77
N SER A 65 10.44 3.44 -20.85
CA SER A 65 11.58 3.44 -19.91
C SER A 65 11.15 3.77 -18.48
N THR A 66 10.17 4.66 -18.31
CA THR A 66 9.57 4.93 -17.00
C THR A 66 8.93 3.68 -16.41
N ILE A 67 8.11 2.97 -17.20
CA ILE A 67 7.47 1.72 -16.75
C ILE A 67 8.52 0.67 -16.41
N ARG A 68 9.52 0.50 -17.27
CA ARG A 68 10.62 -0.45 -17.04
C ARG A 68 11.36 -0.14 -15.74
N THR A 69 11.65 1.14 -15.51
CA THR A 69 12.33 1.61 -14.30
C THR A 69 11.51 1.28 -13.06
N LEU A 70 10.20 1.56 -13.08
CA LEU A 70 9.30 1.24 -11.98
C LEU A 70 9.18 -0.26 -11.71
N LEU A 71 9.18 -1.09 -12.75
CA LEU A 71 9.16 -2.56 -12.63
C LEU A 71 10.49 -3.14 -12.15
N SER A 72 11.60 -2.42 -12.34
CA SER A 72 12.95 -2.88 -11.96
C SER A 72 13.36 -2.44 -10.56
N SER A 73 12.55 -1.62 -9.88
CA SER A 73 12.84 -1.16 -8.51
C SER A 73 12.78 -2.32 -7.52
N SER A 74 13.79 -2.42 -6.65
CA SER A 74 13.84 -3.45 -5.63
C SER A 74 12.91 -3.13 -4.46
N GLU A 75 12.50 -4.16 -3.72
CA GLU A 75 11.57 -3.99 -2.59
C GLU A 75 12.18 -3.16 -1.47
N GLU A 76 13.49 -3.25 -1.26
CA GLU A 76 14.25 -2.47 -0.28
C GLU A 76 14.24 -0.97 -0.63
N GLN A 77 14.45 -0.65 -1.91
CA GLN A 77 14.42 0.73 -2.40
C GLN A 77 13.01 1.33 -2.30
N VAL A 78 11.98 0.52 -2.52
CA VAL A 78 10.58 0.93 -2.36
C VAL A 78 10.26 1.17 -0.89
N LEU A 79 10.76 0.31 0.01
CA LEU A 79 10.58 0.46 1.46
C LEU A 79 11.20 1.78 1.97
N GLU A 80 12.40 2.12 1.51
CA GLU A 80 13.11 3.32 1.94
C GLU A 80 12.48 4.61 1.37
N SER A 81 11.90 4.55 0.17
CA SER A 81 11.33 5.73 -0.51
C SER A 81 9.86 6.01 -0.23
N ILE A 82 9.03 4.97 -0.09
CA ILE A 82 7.56 5.08 0.08
C ILE A 82 7.14 4.67 1.51
N GLY A 83 7.98 3.92 2.23
CA GLY A 83 7.68 3.38 3.55
C GLY A 83 6.93 2.04 3.50
N LEU A 84 6.71 1.46 4.68
CA LEU A 84 6.10 0.14 4.83
C LEU A 84 4.66 0.07 4.28
N ASP A 85 3.86 1.11 4.50
CA ASP A 85 2.46 1.16 4.05
C ASP A 85 2.35 1.19 2.52
N GLY A 86 3.19 1.99 1.86
CA GLY A 86 3.27 2.03 0.40
C GLY A 86 3.74 0.69 -0.21
N LEU A 87 4.71 0.03 0.41
CA LEU A 87 5.13 -1.31 0.01
C LEU A 87 3.99 -2.32 0.16
N ALA A 88 3.23 -2.28 1.27
CA ALA A 88 2.07 -3.14 1.49
C ALA A 88 0.99 -2.95 0.41
N PHE A 89 0.74 -1.71 0.00
CA PHE A 89 -0.18 -1.39 -1.09
C PHE A 89 0.25 -1.99 -2.44
N ILE A 90 1.53 -1.88 -2.80
CA ILE A 90 2.07 -2.45 -4.05
C ILE A 90 2.02 -3.99 -4.02
N ARG A 91 2.34 -4.58 -2.88
CA ARG A 91 2.25 -6.03 -2.66
C ARG A 91 0.82 -6.54 -2.79
N MET A 92 -0.15 -5.83 -2.24
CA MET A 92 -1.57 -6.16 -2.38
C MET A 92 -2.00 -6.17 -3.86
N HIS A 93 -1.56 -5.19 -4.65
CA HIS A 93 -1.83 -5.16 -6.08
C HIS A 93 -1.14 -6.29 -6.84
N THR A 94 0.11 -6.60 -6.49
CA THR A 94 0.85 -7.72 -7.08
C THR A 94 0.15 -9.05 -6.80
N PHE A 95 -0.32 -9.25 -5.56
CA PHE A 95 -1.15 -10.38 -5.17
C PHE A 95 -2.43 -10.46 -6.02
N ALA A 96 -3.15 -9.35 -6.17
CA ALA A 96 -4.37 -9.31 -6.97
C ALA A 96 -4.10 -9.70 -8.43
N ILE A 97 -3.05 -9.16 -9.06
CA ILE A 97 -2.67 -9.49 -10.45
C ILE A 97 -2.33 -10.98 -10.57
N GLN A 98 -1.55 -11.54 -9.64
CA GLN A 98 -1.21 -12.96 -9.64
C GLN A 98 -2.46 -13.83 -9.46
N LEU A 99 -3.35 -13.45 -8.53
CA LEU A 99 -4.60 -14.16 -8.27
C LEU A 99 -5.50 -14.15 -9.51
N PHE A 100 -5.84 -12.97 -10.03
CA PHE A 100 -6.70 -12.85 -11.20
C PHE A 100 -6.07 -13.45 -12.46
N GLY A 101 -4.74 -13.45 -12.58
CA GLY A 101 -4.05 -14.15 -13.66
C GLY A 101 -4.30 -15.66 -13.62
N VAL A 102 -4.07 -16.30 -12.47
CA VAL A 102 -4.31 -17.75 -12.30
C VAL A 102 -5.79 -18.08 -12.48
N LEU A 103 -6.69 -17.34 -11.82
CA LEU A 103 -8.13 -17.55 -11.93
C LEU A 103 -8.63 -17.31 -13.37
N GLY A 104 -8.07 -16.31 -14.05
CA GLY A 104 -8.39 -15.97 -15.44
C GLY A 104 -8.00 -17.07 -16.40
N ILE A 105 -6.80 -17.64 -16.27
CA ILE A 105 -6.35 -18.78 -17.09
C ILE A 105 -7.27 -19.98 -16.89
N VAL A 106 -7.58 -20.33 -15.64
CA VAL A 106 -8.50 -21.46 -15.36
C VAL A 106 -9.91 -21.17 -15.88
N SER A 107 -10.39 -19.93 -15.75
CA SER A 107 -11.68 -19.53 -16.29
C SER A 107 -11.72 -19.65 -17.82
N PHE A 108 -10.65 -19.23 -18.50
CA PHE A 108 -10.55 -19.33 -19.95
C PHE A 108 -10.46 -20.78 -20.45
N VAL A 109 -9.71 -21.63 -19.73
CA VAL A 109 -9.47 -23.03 -20.14
C VAL A 109 -10.61 -23.97 -19.74
N VAL A 110 -11.29 -23.72 -18.62
CA VAL A 110 -12.30 -24.64 -18.07
C VAL A 110 -13.71 -24.08 -18.21
N ILE A 111 -13.95 -22.86 -17.73
CA ILE A 111 -15.29 -22.27 -17.63
C ILE A 111 -15.81 -21.89 -19.03
N LEU A 112 -14.97 -21.24 -19.84
CA LEU A 112 -15.36 -20.78 -21.19
C LEU A 112 -15.81 -21.93 -22.10
N PRO A 113 -15.04 -23.02 -22.31
CA PRO A 113 -15.50 -24.14 -23.13
C PRO A 113 -16.65 -24.91 -22.48
N ALA A 114 -16.72 -25.00 -21.15
CA ALA A 114 -17.86 -25.62 -20.47
C ALA A 114 -19.18 -24.85 -20.75
N ASN A 115 -19.13 -23.51 -20.77
CA ASN A 115 -20.29 -22.67 -21.09
C ASN A 115 -20.71 -22.80 -22.56
N MET A 116 -19.75 -22.91 -23.49
CA MET A 116 -20.03 -23.09 -24.91
C MET A 116 -20.55 -24.49 -25.24
N SER A 117 -20.15 -25.52 -24.48
CA SER A 117 -20.60 -26.91 -24.68
C SER A 117 -22.01 -27.19 -24.14
N GLY A 118 -22.62 -26.25 -23.40
CA GLY A 118 -24.01 -26.35 -22.96
C GLY A 118 -24.96 -26.31 -24.17
N SER A 119 -25.91 -27.25 -24.22
CA SER A 119 -26.98 -27.24 -25.23
C SER A 119 -28.31 -27.34 -24.51
N ASN A 120 -28.90 -26.19 -24.20
CA ASN A 120 -30.22 -26.11 -23.57
C ASN A 120 -31.32 -25.63 -24.52
N GLY A 121 -31.15 -25.81 -25.82
CA GLY A 121 -32.13 -25.36 -26.81
C GLY A 121 -32.31 -23.83 -26.83
N LEU A 122 -31.58 -23.08 -25.99
CA LEU A 122 -31.57 -21.62 -25.97
C LEU A 122 -31.02 -21.03 -27.27
N HIS A 123 -30.35 -21.83 -28.11
CA HIS A 123 -30.02 -21.46 -29.47
C HIS A 123 -31.25 -20.98 -30.27
N TYR A 124 -32.45 -21.49 -29.95
CA TYR A 124 -33.71 -21.11 -30.60
C TYR A 124 -34.37 -19.87 -29.98
N ILE A 125 -34.06 -19.53 -28.72
CA ILE A 125 -34.70 -18.45 -27.95
C ILE A 125 -33.79 -17.22 -27.85
N ALA A 126 -32.47 -17.40 -27.82
CA ALA A 126 -31.47 -16.36 -27.66
C ALA A 126 -31.04 -15.69 -28.98
N GLY A 127 -31.33 -16.29 -30.14
CA GLY A 127 -30.90 -15.77 -31.44
C GLY A 127 -29.37 -15.56 -31.52
N ASP A 128 -28.95 -14.43 -32.11
CA ASP A 128 -27.55 -13.99 -32.27
C ASP A 128 -26.92 -13.38 -31.01
N ARG A 129 -27.57 -13.48 -29.84
CA ARG A 129 -27.02 -12.94 -28.59
C ARG A 129 -25.90 -13.82 -28.04
N TRP A 130 -24.67 -13.45 -28.40
CA TRP A 130 -23.42 -14.12 -28.02
C TRP A 130 -23.13 -14.05 -26.51
N ASP A 131 -23.58 -13.00 -25.82
CA ASP A 131 -23.40 -12.76 -24.38
C ASP A 131 -24.10 -13.82 -23.51
N LEU A 132 -25.30 -14.24 -23.91
CA LEU A 132 -26.08 -15.27 -23.23
C LEU A 132 -25.42 -16.66 -23.31
N ARG A 133 -24.65 -16.94 -24.37
CA ARG A 133 -23.93 -18.23 -24.56
C ARG A 133 -22.74 -18.39 -23.61
N LEU A 134 -22.21 -17.29 -23.08
CA LEU A 134 -21.06 -17.28 -22.17
C LEU A 134 -21.45 -17.39 -20.69
N THR A 135 -22.76 -17.37 -20.38
CA THR A 135 -23.29 -17.35 -19.01
C THR A 135 -23.84 -18.72 -18.61
N MET A 136 -23.84 -19.01 -17.29
CA MET A 136 -24.40 -20.27 -16.76
C MET A 136 -25.89 -20.49 -17.09
N ALA A 137 -26.61 -19.45 -17.52
CA ALA A 137 -27.98 -19.51 -18.01
C ALA A 137 -28.13 -20.35 -19.30
N HIS A 138 -27.03 -20.63 -19.99
CA HIS A 138 -26.97 -21.52 -21.15
C HIS A 138 -26.83 -23.02 -20.80
N LEU A 139 -26.93 -23.39 -19.52
CA LEU A 139 -26.92 -24.81 -19.12
C LEU A 139 -28.34 -25.36 -18.91
N VAL A 140 -28.56 -26.62 -19.29
CA VAL A 140 -29.80 -27.37 -18.98
C VAL A 140 -29.81 -27.67 -17.48
N ARG A 141 -30.97 -27.54 -16.82
CA ARG A 141 -31.15 -28.06 -15.46
C ARG A 141 -30.79 -29.54 -15.46
N GLU A 142 -29.90 -29.95 -14.54
CA GLU A 142 -29.35 -31.32 -14.37
C GLU A 142 -28.20 -31.74 -15.30
N SER A 143 -27.53 -30.80 -15.98
CA SER A 143 -26.30 -31.12 -16.72
C SER A 143 -25.09 -31.40 -15.81
N LYS A 144 -24.26 -32.39 -16.18
CA LYS A 144 -22.95 -32.67 -15.57
C LYS A 144 -22.00 -31.45 -15.57
N LEU A 145 -22.26 -30.47 -16.43
CA LEU A 145 -21.48 -29.22 -16.53
C LEU A 145 -21.63 -28.33 -15.28
N LEU A 146 -22.74 -28.40 -14.54
CA LEU A 146 -22.89 -27.66 -13.27
C LEU A 146 -21.90 -28.12 -12.20
N TRP A 147 -21.54 -29.41 -12.20
CA TRP A 147 -20.51 -29.95 -11.30
C TRP A 147 -19.12 -29.39 -11.61
N VAL A 148 -18.82 -29.07 -12.87
CA VAL A 148 -17.55 -28.44 -13.27
C VAL A 148 -17.44 -27.06 -12.64
N HIS A 149 -18.51 -26.26 -12.67
CA HIS A 149 -18.52 -24.95 -12.01
C HIS A 149 -18.37 -25.05 -10.49
N LEU A 150 -19.04 -26.01 -9.86
CA LEU A 150 -18.92 -26.24 -8.42
C LEU A 150 -17.47 -26.60 -8.04
N LEU A 151 -16.87 -27.57 -8.74
CA LEU A 151 -15.50 -28.00 -8.49
C LEU A 151 -14.50 -26.86 -8.75
N THR A 152 -14.71 -26.09 -9.82
CA THR A 152 -13.86 -24.94 -10.16
C THR A 152 -13.97 -23.84 -9.10
N SER A 153 -15.17 -23.57 -8.58
CA SER A 153 -15.37 -22.60 -7.50
C SER A 153 -14.67 -23.01 -6.21
N TRP A 154 -14.71 -24.31 -5.87
CA TRP A 154 -13.94 -24.85 -4.75
C TRP A 154 -12.43 -24.68 -4.97
N ALA A 155 -11.94 -25.03 -6.16
CA ALA A 155 -10.54 -24.83 -6.53
C ALA A 155 -10.12 -23.35 -6.42
N PHE A 156 -10.95 -22.42 -6.90
CA PHE A 156 -10.72 -20.98 -6.78
C PHE A 156 -10.60 -20.53 -5.33
N THR A 157 -11.48 -21.03 -4.47
CA THR A 157 -11.47 -20.73 -3.04
C THR A 157 -10.16 -21.22 -2.41
N PHE A 158 -9.74 -22.47 -2.68
CA PHE A 158 -8.49 -23.00 -2.15
C PHE A 158 -7.25 -22.27 -2.66
N ILE A 159 -7.19 -21.97 -3.97
CA ILE A 159 -6.09 -21.21 -4.58
C ILE A 159 -6.01 -19.81 -3.95
N THR A 160 -7.15 -19.14 -3.83
CA THR A 160 -7.24 -17.80 -3.22
C THR A 160 -6.73 -17.82 -1.78
N LEU A 161 -7.22 -18.76 -0.95
CA LEU A 161 -6.79 -18.88 0.44
C LEU A 161 -5.30 -19.19 0.55
N LYS A 162 -4.77 -20.10 -0.26
CA LYS A 162 -3.33 -20.45 -0.25
C LYS A 162 -2.46 -19.25 -0.62
N LEU A 163 -2.83 -18.55 -1.69
CA LEU A 163 -2.06 -17.41 -2.17
C LEU A 163 -2.17 -16.22 -1.19
N LEU A 164 -3.36 -16.00 -0.62
CA LEU A 164 -3.59 -14.96 0.39
C LEU A 164 -2.74 -15.20 1.64
N LEU A 165 -2.72 -16.43 2.17
CA LEU A 165 -1.91 -16.77 3.33
C LEU A 165 -0.42 -16.55 3.04
N PHE A 166 0.06 -17.04 1.90
CA PHE A 166 1.45 -16.88 1.49
C PHE A 166 1.90 -15.41 1.41
N HIS A 167 1.09 -14.54 0.80
CA HIS A 167 1.40 -13.11 0.70
C HIS A 167 1.25 -12.39 2.05
N THR A 168 0.24 -12.75 2.83
CA THR A 168 0.01 -12.16 4.16
C THR A 168 1.16 -12.47 5.11
N GLU A 169 1.63 -13.72 5.16
CA GLU A 169 2.77 -14.09 6.00
C GLU A 169 4.05 -13.35 5.61
N ARG A 170 4.29 -13.14 4.31
CA ARG A 170 5.43 -12.36 3.83
C ARG A 170 5.34 -10.90 4.27
N LEU A 171 4.16 -10.29 4.15
CA LEU A 171 3.91 -8.93 4.61
C LEU A 171 4.07 -8.79 6.13
N LEU A 172 3.59 -9.77 6.90
CA LEU A 172 3.76 -9.79 8.35
C LEU A 172 5.22 -9.87 8.75
N ARG A 173 6.02 -10.73 8.09
CA ARG A 173 7.47 -10.80 8.35
C ARG A 173 8.17 -9.48 8.09
N LEU A 174 7.88 -8.84 6.95
CA LEU A 174 8.43 -7.52 6.61
C LEU A 174 8.02 -6.45 7.62
N ARG A 175 6.76 -6.48 8.09
CA ARG A 175 6.28 -5.55 9.11
C ARG A 175 7.02 -5.74 10.44
N ILE A 176 7.21 -6.98 10.87
CA ILE A 176 7.92 -7.28 12.12
C ILE A 176 9.38 -6.83 12.03
N GLU A 177 10.05 -7.16 10.92
CA GLU A 177 11.43 -6.75 10.67
C GLU A 177 11.56 -5.21 10.64
N PHE A 178 10.65 -4.54 9.95
CA PHE A 178 10.63 -3.07 9.90
C PHE A 178 10.43 -2.44 11.28
N LEU A 179 9.49 -2.96 12.09
CA LEU A 179 9.25 -2.46 13.45
C LEU A 179 10.46 -2.69 14.36
N TYR A 180 11.13 -3.84 14.24
CA TYR A 180 12.34 -4.15 15.01
C TYR A 180 13.50 -3.20 14.63
N LEU A 181 13.72 -2.99 13.33
CA LEU A 181 14.78 -2.09 12.84
C LEU A 181 14.50 -0.62 13.15
N GLN A 182 13.23 -0.20 13.16
CA GLN A 182 12.86 1.17 13.46
C GLN A 182 13.10 1.51 14.95
N ASP A 183 12.88 0.56 15.85
CA ASP A 183 13.16 0.72 17.28
C ASP A 183 14.66 0.97 17.55
N GLU A 184 15.54 0.25 16.83
CA GLU A 184 17.00 0.39 16.92
C GLU A 184 17.54 1.69 16.31
N ARG A 185 16.96 2.15 15.18
CA ARG A 185 17.54 3.23 14.37
C ARG A 185 17.13 4.62 14.87
N GLU A 186 15.84 4.83 15.12
CA GLU A 186 15.29 6.07 15.66
C GLU A 186 13.97 5.76 16.38
N PRO A 187 13.96 5.69 17.73
CA PRO A 187 12.75 5.36 18.46
C PRO A 187 11.76 6.51 18.31
N ALA A 188 10.82 6.34 17.38
CA ALA A 188 9.81 7.35 17.08
C ALA A 188 8.99 7.64 18.34
N VAL A 189 8.70 8.92 18.61
CA VAL A 189 7.95 9.38 19.80
C VAL A 189 6.64 8.61 20.00
N GLN A 190 6.05 8.14 18.90
CA GLN A 190 4.86 7.29 18.86
C GLN A 190 4.99 5.96 19.62
N HIS A 191 6.19 5.40 19.81
CA HIS A 191 6.40 4.17 20.58
C HIS A 191 6.22 4.38 22.10
N TYR A 192 6.38 5.62 22.58
CA TYR A 192 6.27 5.97 24.01
C TYR A 192 5.02 6.79 24.35
N SER A 193 4.23 7.20 23.35
CA SER A 193 3.01 7.97 23.56
C SER A 193 1.79 7.07 23.56
N VAL A 194 1.00 7.09 24.64
CA VAL A 194 -0.31 6.43 24.71
C VAL A 194 -1.40 7.49 24.64
N LEU A 195 -2.33 7.35 23.70
CA LEU A 195 -3.53 8.18 23.64
C LEU A 195 -4.56 7.62 24.64
N VAL A 196 -4.91 8.42 25.64
CA VAL A 196 -5.99 8.09 26.58
C VAL A 196 -7.27 8.74 26.08
N THR A 197 -8.22 7.92 25.65
CA THR A 197 -9.58 8.35 25.28
C THR A 197 -10.55 8.17 26.47
N ASP A 198 -11.71 8.85 26.42
CA ASP A 198 -12.79 8.75 27.42
C ASP A 198 -12.44 9.26 28.83
N LEU A 199 -11.92 10.49 28.91
CA LEU A 199 -11.77 11.15 30.19
C LEU A 199 -13.14 11.62 30.72
N PRO A 200 -13.55 11.26 31.95
CA PRO A 200 -14.81 11.73 32.52
C PRO A 200 -14.81 13.26 32.58
N ALA A 201 -15.85 13.90 32.02
CA ALA A 201 -15.98 15.35 31.90
C ALA A 201 -15.71 16.07 33.24
N PRO A 202 -14.54 16.73 33.38
CA PRO A 202 -14.16 17.43 34.59
C PRO A 202 -14.47 18.93 34.48
N GLU A 203 -14.71 19.61 35.62
CA GLU A 203 -14.59 21.07 35.67
C GLU A 203 -13.17 21.46 35.22
N GLU A 204 -13.11 22.26 34.16
CA GLU A 204 -11.96 22.49 33.25
C GLU A 204 -10.63 22.81 33.95
N THR A 205 -10.68 23.41 35.15
CA THR A 205 -9.50 23.81 35.93
C THR A 205 -8.92 22.71 36.82
N GLN A 206 -9.67 21.67 37.18
CA GLN A 206 -9.19 20.59 38.09
C GLN A 206 -8.75 19.33 37.36
N ALA A 207 -9.16 19.17 36.09
CA ALA A 207 -8.93 18.02 35.24
C ALA A 207 -7.45 17.67 35.05
N LEU A 208 -6.70 18.64 34.52
CA LEU A 208 -5.30 18.50 34.19
C LEU A 208 -4.45 18.32 35.45
N THR A 209 -4.82 18.98 36.54
CA THR A 209 -4.13 18.84 37.83
C THR A 209 -4.36 17.47 38.46
N ARG A 210 -5.55 16.88 38.32
CA ARG A 210 -5.84 15.51 38.78
C ARG A 210 -5.12 14.47 37.92
N LEU A 211 -5.09 14.66 36.60
CA LEU A 211 -4.32 13.81 35.70
C LEU A 211 -2.82 13.87 35.99
N ALA A 212 -2.26 15.07 36.15
CA ALA A 212 -0.85 15.24 36.48
C ALA A 212 -0.50 14.57 37.83
N ARG A 213 -1.38 14.69 38.84
CA ARG A 213 -1.21 14.00 40.13
C ARG A 213 -1.33 12.49 40.01
N ALA A 214 -2.30 11.98 39.26
CA ALA A 214 -2.47 10.54 39.04
C ALA A 214 -1.27 9.94 38.28
N ALA A 215 -0.79 10.62 37.25
CA ALA A 215 0.42 10.25 36.53
C ALA A 215 1.64 10.24 37.46
N GLN A 216 1.83 11.28 38.29
CA GLN A 216 2.90 11.33 39.28
C GLN A 216 2.82 10.21 40.33
N GLN A 217 1.61 9.88 40.81
CA GLN A 217 1.41 8.77 41.75
C GLN A 217 1.74 7.42 41.12
N ILE A 218 1.35 7.19 39.87
CA ILE A 218 1.69 5.96 39.14
C ILE A 218 3.22 5.87 38.99
N THR A 219 3.89 6.95 38.59
CA THR A 219 5.35 7.00 38.47
C THR A 219 6.07 6.73 39.80
N THR A 220 5.58 7.25 40.93
CA THR A 220 6.20 6.98 42.23
C THR A 220 5.96 5.57 42.73
N THR A 221 4.81 4.94 42.40
CA THR A 221 4.50 3.55 42.78
C THR A 221 5.26 2.51 41.95
N LEU A 222 5.51 2.77 40.66
CA LEU A 222 6.32 1.89 39.82
C LEU A 222 7.82 2.04 40.09
N GLY A 223 8.26 3.15 40.68
CA GLY A 223 9.68 3.47 40.92
C GLY A 223 10.38 3.96 39.66
N ALA A 224 11.13 5.06 39.77
CA ALA A 224 11.79 5.70 38.63
C ALA A 224 12.69 4.73 37.84
N ASP A 225 13.39 3.84 38.53
CA ASP A 225 14.30 2.87 37.91
C ASP A 225 13.57 1.85 37.03
N ARG A 226 12.37 1.38 37.43
CA ARG A 226 11.57 0.45 36.61
C ARG A 226 10.86 1.12 35.45
N VAL A 227 10.53 2.41 35.58
CA VAL A 227 10.00 3.21 34.47
C VAL A 227 11.10 3.49 33.45
N LEU A 228 12.31 3.82 33.90
CA LEU A 228 13.47 4.02 33.01
C LEU A 228 13.90 2.71 32.33
N GLU A 229 13.87 1.59 33.04
CA GLU A 229 14.13 0.25 32.50
C GLU A 229 13.04 -0.17 31.50
N ALA A 230 11.75 0.10 31.79
CA ALA A 230 10.63 -0.20 30.88
C ALA A 230 10.56 0.70 29.63
N VAL A 231 11.10 1.92 29.70
CA VAL A 231 11.17 2.87 28.57
C VAL A 231 12.47 2.65 27.76
N GLY A 232 13.34 1.70 28.15
CA GLY A 232 14.54 1.36 27.38
C GLY A 232 15.59 2.49 27.32
N VAL A 233 15.52 3.47 28.23
CA VAL A 233 16.48 4.58 28.26
C VAL A 233 17.77 4.08 28.89
N ASN A 234 18.70 3.65 28.05
CA ASN A 234 20.04 3.27 28.47
C ASN A 234 20.74 4.47 29.15
N HIS A 235 21.38 4.23 30.30
CA HIS A 235 21.92 5.24 31.25
C HIS A 235 22.90 6.28 30.66
N GLN A 236 23.28 6.17 29.39
CA GLN A 236 24.31 7.00 28.74
C GLN A 236 23.78 8.26 28.04
N ALA A 237 22.47 8.43 27.85
CA ALA A 237 21.93 9.59 27.12
C ALA A 237 21.65 10.84 27.99
N VAL A 238 21.80 10.76 29.31
CA VAL A 238 21.62 11.90 30.23
C VAL A 238 22.93 12.66 30.40
N SER A 239 23.45 13.23 29.30
CA SER A 239 24.45 14.30 29.37
C SER A 239 23.88 15.53 28.67
N ILE A 240 23.15 16.33 29.43
CA ILE A 240 22.68 17.65 29.02
C ILE A 240 23.93 18.51 28.71
N PRO A 241 24.07 19.08 27.50
CA PRO A 241 25.14 20.04 27.25
C PRO A 241 24.85 21.29 28.09
N HIS A 242 25.74 21.61 29.02
CA HIS A 242 25.76 22.91 29.70
C HIS A 242 25.98 24.01 28.65
N THR A 243 24.90 24.58 28.12
CA THR A 243 24.94 25.83 27.37
C THR A 243 25.23 26.96 28.35
N ARG A 244 26.45 27.49 28.30
CA ARG A 244 26.82 28.73 29.01
C ARG A 244 25.89 29.88 28.54
N PRO A 245 25.40 30.73 29.45
CA PRO A 245 24.67 31.93 29.07
C PRO A 245 25.60 32.91 28.33
N ARG A 246 25.13 33.41 27.18
CA ARG A 246 25.79 34.51 26.45
C ARG A 246 25.61 35.83 27.23
N PRO A 247 26.64 36.67 27.36
CA PRO A 247 26.49 37.98 27.99
C PRO A 247 25.69 38.94 27.10
N CYS A 248 24.70 39.61 27.70
CA CYS A 248 24.00 40.73 27.08
C CYS A 248 24.96 41.92 26.90
N THR A 249 25.20 42.31 25.66
CA THR A 249 25.84 43.59 25.35
C THR A 249 24.83 44.72 25.59
N GLN A 250 25.10 45.54 26.60
CA GLN A 250 24.47 46.86 26.77
C GLN A 250 24.85 47.74 25.59
N GLY A 251 23.85 48.17 24.81
CA GLY A 251 24.00 49.27 23.87
C GLY A 251 23.72 50.59 24.60
N SER A 252 24.77 51.38 24.80
CA SER A 252 24.71 52.81 25.15
C SER A 252 25.36 53.59 24.01
N GLY A 253 24.63 54.53 23.41
CA GLY A 253 25.10 55.38 22.34
C GLY A 253 23.99 55.71 21.36
#